data_AF-A0A950YA24-F1
#
_entry.id   AF-A0A950YA24-F1
#
_cell.length_a   1.000
_cell.length_b   1.000
_cell.length_c   1.000
_cell.angle_alpha   90.00
_cell.angle_beta   90.00
_cell.angle_gamma   90.00
#
_symmetry.space_group_name_H-M   'P 1'
#
loop_
_entity.id
_entity.type
_entity.pdbx_description
1 polymer ?
#
loop_
_entity_poly.entity_id
_entity_poly.type
_entity_poly.pdbx_seq_one_letter_code
_entity_poly.pdbx_strand_id
1 'polypeptide(L)' 'MRRLQSIEDCCRSAIRNCILGYFVETGVWHAACSILMKAVLAATADTQHCVWLFDSFQGLPKPDPGPFLRIAMTR' A
#
# COMPACT_ATOMS: atom_id res chain seq x y z
N MET A 1 6.48 -15.29 8.86
CA MET A 1 6.23 -13.98 8.21
C MET A 1 6.14 -14.10 6.68
N ARG A 2 5.12 -14.77 6.12
CA ARG A 2 5.09 -15.00 4.65
C ARG A 2 4.60 -13.80 3.84
N ARG A 3 3.68 -13.00 4.40
CA ARG A 3 3.03 -11.88 3.70
C ARG A 3 3.97 -10.67 3.54
N LEU A 4 4.74 -10.33 4.57
CA LEU A 4 5.71 -9.23 4.49
C LEU A 4 6.83 -9.53 3.49
N GLN A 5 7.35 -10.76 3.48
CA GLN A 5 8.33 -11.21 2.50
C GLN A 5 7.79 -11.06 1.07
N SER A 6 6.55 -11.50 0.84
CA SER A 6 5.90 -11.37 -0.47
C SER A 6 5.78 -9.92 -0.94
N ILE A 7 5.50 -8.98 -0.02
CA ILE A 7 5.43 -7.54 -0.37
C ILE A 7 6.81 -7.04 -0.78
N GLU A 8 7.84 -7.34 0.01
CA GLU A 8 9.22 -6.95 -0.32
C GLU A 8 9.65 -7.52 -1.68
N ASP A 9 9.40 -8.81 -1.92
CA ASP A 9 9.77 -9.50 -3.16
C ASP A 9 9.07 -8.87 -4.37
N CYS A 10 7.78 -8.55 -4.26
CA CYS A 10 7.03 -7.87 -5.31
C CYS A 10 7.59 -6.47 -5.59
N CYS A 11 7.84 -5.65 -4.57
CA CYS A 11 8.40 -4.31 -4.75
C CYS A 11 9.79 -4.36 -5.41
N ARG A 12 10.68 -5.23 -4.91
CA ARG A 12 12.02 -5.40 -5.50
C ARG A 12 11.94 -5.91 -6.93
N SER A 13 10.99 -6.80 -7.24
CA SER A 13 10.78 -7.29 -8.59
C SER A 13 10.33 -6.19 -9.54
N ALA A 14 9.36 -5.36 -9.14
CA ALA A 14 8.90 -4.22 -9.95
C ALA A 14 10.05 -3.25 -10.27
N ILE A 15 10.85 -2.89 -9.25
CA ILE A 15 12.00 -1.99 -9.41
C ILE A 15 13.05 -2.62 -10.34
N ARG A 16 13.45 -3.88 -10.11
CA ARG A 16 14.46 -4.57 -10.95
C ARG A 16 14.04 -4.70 -12.40
N ASN A 17 12.75 -4.87 -12.66
CA ASN A 17 12.20 -5.01 -14.02
C ASN A 17 11.78 -3.66 -14.63
N CYS A 18 12.11 -2.53 -13.98
CA CYS A 18 11.80 -1.18 -14.44
C CYS A 18 10.30 -0.98 -14.74
N ILE A 19 9.42 -1.59 -13.95
CA ILE A 19 7.97 -1.47 -14.12
C ILE A 19 7.55 -0.11 -13.58
N LEU A 20 7.11 0.80 -14.46
CA LEU A 20 6.66 2.13 -14.03
C LEU A 20 5.34 2.05 -13.25
N GLY A 21 5.21 2.89 -12.22
CA GLY A 21 3.96 3.05 -11.49
C GLY A 21 4.15 3.41 -10.02
N TYR A 22 3.12 3.08 -9.23
CA TYR A 22 3.03 3.39 -7.81
C TYR A 22 2.78 2.14 -6.99
N PHE A 23 3.28 2.12 -5.76
CA PHE A 23 2.89 1.12 -4.77
C PHE A 23 1.73 1.66 -3.95
N VAL A 24 0.70 0.84 -3.74
CA VAL A 24 -0.53 1.28 -3.07
C VAL A 24 -0.96 0.27 -2.01
N GLU A 25 -1.39 0.75 -0.85
CA GLU A 25 -2.05 -0.05 0.19
C GLU A 25 -3.46 0.49 0.44
N THR A 26 -4.48 -0.37 0.35
CA THR A 26 -5.89 0.00 0.54
C THR A 26 -6.43 -0.64 1.83
N GLY A 27 -6.34 0.10 2.94
CA GLY A 27 -6.50 -0.40 4.31
C GLY A 27 -5.15 -0.59 4.97
N VAL A 28 -4.66 0.45 5.64
CA VAL A 28 -3.29 0.55 6.15
C VAL A 28 -3.20 0.28 7.64
N TRP A 29 -4.28 0.48 8.43
CA TRP A 29 -4.24 0.44 9.90
C TRP A 29 -3.09 1.29 10.47
N HIS A 30 -2.03 0.68 11.02
CA HIS A 30 -0.80 1.38 11.47
C HIS A 30 0.29 1.50 10.39
N ALA A 31 -0.04 1.24 9.14
CA ALA A 31 0.78 1.42 7.94
C ALA A 31 2.08 0.59 7.87
N ALA A 32 2.17 -0.52 8.59
CA ALA A 32 3.40 -1.32 8.65
C ALA A 32 3.87 -1.83 7.26
N CYS A 33 2.95 -2.26 6.40
CA CYS A 33 3.29 -2.69 5.04
C CYS A 33 3.74 -1.51 4.17
N SER A 34 3.05 -0.38 4.23
CA SER A 34 3.47 0.86 3.56
C SER A 34 4.85 1.35 3.99
N ILE A 35 5.18 1.25 5.28
CA ILE A 35 6.51 1.56 5.80
C ILE A 35 7.55 0.60 5.19
N LEU A 36 7.26 -0.70 5.10
CA LEU A 36 8.14 -1.66 4.44
C LEU A 36 8.36 -1.30 2.96
N MET A 37 7.30 -0.96 2.22
CA MET A 37 7.42 -0.52 0.82
C MET A 37 8.30 0.72 0.70
N LYS A 38 8.13 1.71 1.60
CA LYS A 38 8.96 2.92 1.61
C LYS A 38 10.43 2.62 1.96
N ALA A 39 10.67 1.69 2.86
CA ALA A 39 12.02 1.23 3.21
C ALA A 39 12.71 0.53 2.03
N VAL A 40 11.98 -0.26 1.23
CA VAL A 40 12.51 -0.87 0.00
C VAL A 40 12.93 0.20 -1.01
N LEU A 41 12.14 1.26 -1.21
CA LEU A 41 12.51 2.38 -2.08
C LEU A 41 13.79 3.07 -1.60
N ALA A 42 13.88 3.36 -0.30
CA ALA A 42 15.07 3.98 0.30
C ALA A 42 16.31 3.08 0.15
N ALA A 43 16.19 1.78 0.38
CA ALA A 43 17.29 0.82 0.29
C ALA A 43 17.78 0.56 -1.14
N THR A 44 16.94 0.84 -2.15
CA THR A 44 17.28 0.71 -3.57
C THR A 44 17.62 2.06 -4.23
N ALA A 45 17.58 3.14 -3.46
CA ALA A 45 17.68 4.52 -3.96
C ALA A 45 16.70 4.82 -5.11
N ASP A 46 15.55 4.14 -5.14
CA ASP A 46 14.56 4.33 -6.19
C ASP A 46 13.82 5.67 -6.00
N THR A 47 13.76 6.44 -7.09
CA THR A 47 13.12 7.75 -7.16
C THR A 47 11.95 7.79 -8.15
N GLN A 48 11.68 6.69 -8.85
CA GLN A 48 10.64 6.60 -9.88
C GLN A 48 9.29 6.22 -9.27
N HIS A 49 9.30 5.47 -8.17
CA HIS A 49 8.09 5.04 -7.47
C HIS A 49 7.81 5.91 -6.25
N CYS A 50 6.53 5.99 -5.88
CA CYS A 50 6.11 6.42 -4.55
C CYS A 50 5.06 5.48 -3.97
N VAL A 51 4.88 5.55 -2.65
CA VAL A 51 3.94 4.73 -1.89
C VAL A 51 2.73 5.58 -1.53
N TRP A 52 1.54 5.15 -1.94
CA TRP A 52 0.27 5.79 -1.57
C TRP A 52 -0.49 4.93 -0.57
N LEU A 53 -1.07 5.60 0.42
CA LEU A 53 -1.84 4.99 1.49
C LEU A 53 -3.29 5.41 1.31
N PHE A 54 -4.15 4.45 1.05
CA PHE A 54 -5.59 4.64 0.95
C PHE A 54 -6.26 3.97 2.14
N ASP A 55 -6.69 4.76 3.11
CA ASP A 55 -7.45 4.28 4.28
C ASP A 55 -8.48 5.34 4.68
N SER A 56 -9.52 4.94 5.37
CA SER A 56 -10.46 5.91 5.96
C SER A 56 -9.83 6.69 7.10
N PHE A 57 -8.78 6.14 7.72
CA PHE A 57 -8.19 6.56 8.99
C PHE A 57 -9.21 6.63 10.14
N GLN A 58 -10.36 5.99 9.95
CA GLN A 58 -11.51 5.99 10.86
C GLN A 58 -11.98 4.56 11.16
N GLY A 59 -11.21 3.56 10.76
CA GLY A 59 -11.59 2.15 10.86
C GLY A 59 -12.64 1.75 9.81
N LEU A 60 -13.24 0.58 10.00
CA LEU A 60 -14.26 0.07 9.10
C LEU A 60 -15.55 0.89 9.22
N PRO A 61 -16.22 1.22 8.10
CA PRO A 61 -17.56 1.79 8.15
C PRO A 61 -18.52 0.77 8.78
N LYS A 62 -19.62 1.26 9.37
CA LYS A 62 -20.72 0.38 9.81
C LYS A 62 -21.20 -0.44 8.60
N PRO A 63 -21.54 -1.74 8.78
CA PRO A 63 -22.07 -2.55 7.70
C PRO A 63 -23.30 -1.88 7.07
N ASP A 64 -23.25 -1.67 5.76
CA ASP A 64 -24.38 -1.16 4.97
C ASP A 64 -24.95 -2.34 4.16
N PRO A 65 -26.22 -2.74 4.39
CA PRO A 65 -26.86 -3.81 3.62
C PRO A 65 -27.23 -3.37 2.19
N GLY A 66 -27.03 -2.10 1.82
CA GLY A 66 -27.20 -1.62 0.46
C GLY A 66 -26.19 -2.23 -0.53
N PRO A 67 -26.49 -2.21 -1.85
CA PRO A 67 -25.68 -2.88 -2.87
C PRO A 67 -24.28 -2.25 -3.08
N PHE A 68 -23.97 -1.12 -2.45
CA PHE A 68 -22.69 -0.41 -2.59
C PHE A 68 -22.11 -0.02 -1.23
N LEU A 69 -20.92 -0.52 -0.89
CA LEU A 69 -20.13 -0.02 0.23
C LEU A 69 -19.69 1.42 -0.07
N ARG A 70 -20.21 2.39 0.71
CA ARG A 70 -19.70 3.76 0.71
C ARG A 70 -18.41 3.81 1.54
N ILE A 71 -17.27 3.69 0.88
CA ILE A 71 -15.96 3.94 1.50
C ILE A 71 -15.76 5.45 1.56
N ALA A 72 -15.70 6.02 2.77
CA ALA A 72 -15.32 7.41 2.95
C ALA A 72 -13.79 7.53 2.78
N MET A 73 -13.35 7.94 1.59
CA MET A 73 -11.97 8.40 1.39
C MET A 73 -11.95 9.89 1.71
N THR A 74 -11.44 10.27 2.89
CA THR A 74 -11.09 11.66 3.19
C THR A 74 -9.73 11.96 2.58
N ARG A 75 -9.59 13.13 1.94
CA ARG A 75 -8.33 13.64 1.37
C ARG A 75 -7.31 13.94 2.46
#